data_AF-X1CKY6-F1
#
_entry.id   AF-X1CKY6-F1
#
_cell.length_a   1.000
_cell.length_b   1.000
_cell.length_c   1.000
_cell.angle_alpha   90.00
_cell.angle_beta   90.00
_cell.angle_gamma   90.00
#
_symmetry.space_group_name_H-M   'P 1'
#
loop_
_entity.id
_entity.type
_entity.pdbx_description
1 polymer ?
#
loop_
_entity_poly.entity_id
_entity_poly.type
_entity_poly.pdbx_seq_one_letter_code
_entity_poly.pdbx_strand_id
1 'polypeptide(L)'
;TRKVWLSDNTLIIKPKEDYFYFIYFLLKNVKLEEYNVGSTQPLIRQSDIKEIEILLPKKEQLYNFEAEADLFFKKIQNKQLQIRTLEKLRDMLLTKLMSGEVRVAV
;
A
#
# COMPACT_ATOMS: atom_id res chain seq x y z
N THR A 1 8.78 -8.91 2.06
CA THR A 1 7.61 -8.34 2.78
C THR A 1 7.98 -8.15 4.24
N ARG A 2 7.58 -7.04 4.89
CA ARG A 2 7.79 -6.88 6.35
C ARG A 2 6.83 -7.81 7.10
N LYS A 3 7.28 -8.38 8.22
CA LYS A 3 6.40 -9.14 9.10
C LYS A 3 5.42 -8.17 9.77
N VAL A 4 4.14 -8.54 9.80
CA VAL A 4 3.08 -7.79 10.45
C VAL A 4 2.29 -8.74 11.35
N TRP A 5 1.81 -8.23 12.48
CA TRP A 5 0.93 -8.96 13.39
C TRP A 5 -0.50 -8.54 13.08
N LEU A 6 -1.35 -9.52 12.76
CA LEU A 6 -2.74 -9.29 12.38
C LEU A 6 -3.64 -9.63 13.57
N SER A 7 -4.59 -8.75 13.88
CA SER A 7 -5.65 -9.02 14.85
C SER A 7 -6.73 -9.93 14.25
N ASP A 8 -7.57 -10.50 15.13
CA ASP A 8 -8.67 -11.40 14.75
C ASP A 8 -9.71 -10.78 13.80
N ASN A 9 -9.84 -9.45 13.80
CA ASN A 9 -10.72 -8.70 12.88
C ASN A 9 -10.07 -8.38 11.52
N THR A 10 -8.96 -9.04 11.16
CA THR A 10 -8.30 -8.87 9.86
C THR A 10 -8.75 -9.93 8.87
N LEU A 11 -9.24 -9.52 7.70
CA LEU A 11 -9.43 -10.42 6.56
C LEU A 11 -8.22 -10.37 5.63
N ILE A 12 -7.67 -11.54 5.30
CA ILE A 12 -6.57 -11.69 4.33
C ILE A 12 -7.16 -12.17 3.01
N ILE A 13 -7.06 -11.33 1.98
CA ILE A 13 -7.50 -11.67 0.63
C ILE A 13 -6.26 -12.04 -0.19
N LYS A 14 -6.26 -13.25 -0.74
CA LYS A 14 -5.20 -13.76 -1.62
C LYS A 14 -5.79 -13.99 -3.01
N PRO A 15 -5.34 -13.24 -4.04
CA PRO A 15 -5.78 -13.51 -5.40
C PRO A 15 -5.30 -14.91 -5.85
N LYS A 16 -6.08 -15.57 -6.70
CA LYS A 16 -5.72 -16.89 -7.27
C LYS A 16 -4.69 -16.78 -8.40
N GLU A 17 -4.72 -15.68 -9.13
CA GLU A 17 -3.79 -15.32 -10.21
C GLU A 17 -3.08 -14.01 -9.83
N ASP A 18 -2.15 -13.50 -10.63
CA ASP A 18 -1.40 -12.28 -10.33
C ASP A 18 -2.21 -11.00 -10.61
N TYR A 19 -3.36 -10.84 -9.94
CA TYR A 19 -4.27 -9.69 -10.04
C TYR A 19 -4.31 -8.86 -8.74
N PHE A 20 -3.13 -8.64 -8.15
CA PHE A 20 -3.03 -8.00 -6.84
C PHE A 20 -3.50 -6.55 -6.87
N TYR A 21 -3.03 -5.75 -7.83
CA TYR A 21 -3.36 -4.33 -7.89
C TYR A 21 -4.83 -4.12 -8.24
N PHE A 22 -5.40 -4.94 -9.13
CA PHE A 22 -6.80 -4.89 -9.50
C PHE A 22 -7.68 -5.14 -8.28
N ILE A 23 -7.43 -6.22 -7.52
CA ILE A 23 -8.20 -6.49 -6.30
C ILE A 23 -8.00 -5.38 -5.25
N TYR A 24 -6.77 -4.88 -5.10
CA TYR A 24 -6.49 -3.77 -4.19
C TYR A 24 -7.34 -2.54 -4.52
N PHE A 25 -7.36 -2.12 -5.79
CA PHE A 25 -8.14 -0.96 -6.22
C PHE A 25 -9.64 -1.24 -6.22
N LEU A 26 -10.07 -2.44 -6.58
CA LEU A 26 -11.47 -2.86 -6.46
C LEU A 26 -11.96 -2.67 -5.02
N LEU A 27 -11.27 -3.25 -4.04
CA LEU A 27 -11.65 -3.16 -2.62
C LEU A 27 -11.56 -1.72 -2.07
N LYS A 28 -10.71 -0.88 -2.67
CA LYS A 28 -10.65 0.56 -2.35
C LYS A 28 -11.83 1.35 -2.90
N ASN A 29 -12.45 0.89 -3.98
CA ASN A 29 -13.57 1.57 -4.63
C ASN A 29 -14.94 0.98 -4.26
N VAL A 30 -14.99 -0.25 -3.74
CA VAL A 30 -16.20 -0.83 -3.16
C VAL A 30 -16.50 -0.12 -1.84
N LYS A 31 -17.77 0.24 -1.65
CA LYS A 31 -18.28 0.82 -0.40
C LYS A 31 -18.43 -0.24 0.69
N LEU A 32 -17.30 -0.72 1.19
CA LEU A 32 -17.23 -1.76 2.21
C LEU A 32 -17.97 -1.35 3.51
N GLU A 33 -18.18 -0.07 3.75
CA GLU A 33 -18.94 0.44 4.90
C GLU A 33 -20.41 -0.01 4.89
N GLU A 34 -20.99 -0.23 3.70
CA GLU A 34 -22.39 -0.70 3.56
C GLU A 34 -22.57 -2.14 4.07
N TYR A 35 -21.48 -2.89 4.19
CA TYR A 35 -21.45 -4.27 4.72
C TYR A 35 -21.11 -4.33 6.21
N ASN A 36 -21.07 -3.17 6.90
CA ASN A 36 -20.77 -3.15 8.31
C ASN A 36 -21.92 -3.74 9.16
N VAL A 37 -21.64 -4.86 9.84
CA VAL A 37 -22.59 -5.51 10.75
C VAL A 37 -22.37 -5.15 12.22
N GLY A 38 -21.32 -4.39 12.54
CA GLY A 38 -20.97 -4.02 13.90
C GLY A 38 -21.45 -2.61 14.27
N SER A 39 -22.21 -2.51 15.37
CA SER A 39 -22.70 -1.23 15.90
C SER A 39 -21.58 -0.43 16.58
N THR A 40 -21.00 -0.96 17.66
CA THR A 40 -19.93 -0.27 18.42
C THR A 40 -18.55 -0.40 17.77
N GLN A 41 -18.27 -1.55 17.16
CA GLN A 41 -17.03 -1.80 16.42
C GLN A 41 -17.39 -2.27 15.02
N PRO A 42 -17.09 -1.49 13.96
CA PRO A 42 -17.35 -1.90 12.60
C PRO A 42 -16.69 -3.24 12.28
N LEU A 43 -17.46 -4.16 11.69
CA LEU A 43 -17.04 -5.50 11.36
C LEU A 43 -17.60 -5.87 9.99
N ILE A 44 -16.74 -6.43 9.14
CA ILE A 44 -17.10 -7.05 7.87
C ILE A 44 -16.73 -8.52 7.96
N ARG A 45 -17.66 -9.41 7.63
CA ARG A 45 -17.46 -10.86 7.66
C ARG A 45 -16.95 -11.35 6.31
N GLN A 46 -16.38 -12.56 6.30
CA GLN A 46 -15.97 -13.21 5.06
C GLN A 46 -17.15 -13.52 4.12
N SER A 47 -18.35 -13.75 4.67
CA SER A 47 -19.57 -13.93 3.90
C SER A 47 -19.88 -12.68 3.07
N ASP A 48 -19.79 -11.52 3.72
CA ASP A 48 -20.20 -10.24 3.15
C ASP A 48 -19.32 -9.87 1.94
N ILE A 49 -18.01 -10.15 2.05
CA ILE A 49 -17.07 -9.95 0.93
C ILE A 49 -17.37 -10.88 -0.27
N LYS A 50 -17.89 -12.09 -0.02
CA LYS A 50 -18.20 -13.05 -1.09
C LYS A 50 -19.47 -12.68 -1.87
N GLU A 51 -20.32 -11.83 -1.31
CA GLU A 51 -21.54 -11.34 -1.93
C GLU A 51 -21.30 -10.11 -2.83
N ILE A 52 -20.09 -9.55 -2.81
CA ILE A 52 -19.73 -8.42 -3.68
C ILE A 52 -19.64 -8.91 -5.13
N GLU A 53 -20.66 -8.56 -5.92
CA GLU A 53 -20.65 -8.78 -7.36
C GLU A 53 -19.77 -7.75 -8.05
N ILE A 54 -18.93 -8.23 -8.98
CA ILE A 54 -18.01 -7.38 -9.74
C ILE A 54 -18.08 -7.70 -11.22
N LEU A 55 -17.87 -6.68 -12.04
CA LEU A 55 -17.58 -6.87 -13.45
C LEU A 55 -16.14 -7.33 -13.59
N LEU A 56 -15.94 -8.58 -14.03
CA LEU A 56 -14.62 -9.14 -14.25
C LEU A 56 -14.14 -8.81 -15.68
N PRO A 57 -13.06 -8.01 -15.85
CA PRO A 57 -12.51 -7.70 -17.17
C PRO A 57 -11.89 -8.93 -17.84
N LYS A 58 -11.56 -8.82 -19.13
CA LYS A 58 -10.81 -9.86 -19.84
C LYS A 58 -9.40 -9.98 -19.24
N LYS A 59 -8.85 -11.20 -19.24
CA LYS A 59 -7.51 -11.48 -18.70
C LYS A 59 -6.42 -10.56 -19.24
N GLU A 60 -6.42 -10.30 -20.54
CA GLU A 60 -5.46 -9.39 -21.18
C GLU A 60 -5.48 -7.98 -20.57
N GLN A 61 -6.68 -7.44 -20.29
CA GLN A 61 -6.81 -6.12 -19.67
C GLN A 61 -6.29 -6.12 -18.23
N LEU A 62 -6.54 -7.20 -17.50
CA LEU A 62 -6.02 -7.37 -16.15
C LEU A 62 -4.48 -7.44 -16.16
N TYR A 63 -3.87 -8.21 -17.05
CA TYR A 63 -2.42 -8.28 -17.15
C TYR A 63 -1.77 -6.93 -17.50
N ASN A 64 -2.34 -6.21 -18.46
CA ASN A 64 -1.85 -4.88 -18.83
C ASN A 64 -1.95 -3.91 -17.64
N PHE A 65 -3.09 -3.93 -16.95
CA PHE A 65 -3.31 -3.11 -15.76
C PHE A 65 -2.30 -3.43 -14.64
N GLU A 66 -2.07 -4.71 -14.35
CA GLU A 66 -1.12 -5.14 -13.33
C GLU A 66 0.30 -4.72 -13.66
N ALA A 67 0.72 -4.84 -14.93
CA ALA A 67 2.04 -4.41 -15.38
C ALA A 67 2.24 -2.90 -15.24
N GLU A 68 1.23 -2.10 -15.62
CA GLU A 68 1.27 -0.65 -15.46
C GLU A 68 1.28 -0.23 -13.99
N ALA A 69 0.39 -0.80 -13.18
CA ALA A 69 0.32 -0.52 -11.75
C ALA A 69 1.63 -0.86 -11.06
N ASP A 70 2.21 -2.03 -11.36
CA ASP A 70 3.49 -2.47 -10.79
C ASP A 70 4.62 -1.47 -11.10
N LEU A 71 4.70 -0.98 -12.33
CA LEU A 71 5.67 0.03 -12.73
C LEU A 71 5.53 1.30 -11.89
N PHE A 72 4.31 1.78 -11.64
CA PHE A 72 4.07 2.96 -10.82
C PHE A 72 4.40 2.71 -9.35
N PHE A 73 3.99 1.59 -8.77
CA PHE A 73 4.27 1.28 -7.37
C PHE A 73 5.76 1.08 -7.10
N LYS A 74 6.51 0.46 -8.03
CA LYS A 74 7.98 0.40 -7.97
C LYS A 74 8.62 1.79 -7.99
N LYS A 75 8.15 2.68 -8.88
CA LYS A 75 8.64 4.08 -8.92
C LYS A 75 8.36 4.82 -7.62
N ILE A 76 7.16 4.66 -7.06
CA ILE A 76 6.77 5.27 -5.77
C ILE A 76 7.68 4.76 -4.65
N GLN A 77 7.87 3.45 -4.54
CA GLN A 77 8.72 2.84 -3.51
C GLN A 77 10.17 3.35 -3.60
N ASN A 78 10.73 3.43 -4.81
CA ASN A 78 12.09 3.93 -5.04
C ASN A 78 12.22 5.40 -4.63
N LYS A 79 11.27 6.26 -5.02
CA LYS A 79 11.26 7.67 -4.64
C LYS A 79 11.15 7.83 -3.12
N GLN A 80 10.28 7.06 -2.46
CA GLN A 80 10.17 7.08 -1.00
C GLN A 80 11.46 6.64 -0.31
N LEU A 81 12.19 5.67 -0.87
CA LEU A 81 13.50 5.29 -0.34
C LEU A 81 14.53 6.40 -0.48
N GLN A 82 14.59 7.04 -1.65
CA GLN A 82 15.50 8.17 -1.91
C GLN A 82 15.21 9.34 -0.96
N ILE A 83 13.94 9.70 -0.78
CA ILE A 83 13.51 10.76 0.16
C ILE A 83 14.03 10.44 1.56
N ARG A 84 13.76 9.23 2.08
CA ARG A 84 14.25 8.84 3.42
C ARG A 84 15.76 8.89 3.56
N THR A 85 16.51 8.52 2.51
CA THR A 85 17.98 8.59 2.52
C THR A 85 18.46 10.04 2.54
N LEU A 86 17.86 10.91 1.73
CA LEU A 86 18.22 12.33 1.65
C LEU A 86 17.85 13.07 2.94
N GLU A 87 16.72 12.77 3.55
CA GLU A 87 16.32 13.32 4.86
C GLU A 87 17.33 12.95 5.94
N LYS A 88 17.72 11.66 6.03
CA LYS A 88 18.74 11.21 6.99
C LYS A 88 20.09 11.88 6.74
N LEU A 89 20.49 12.02 5.48
CA LEU A 89 21.74 12.67 5.12
C LEU A 89 21.70 14.16 5.52
N ARG A 90 20.61 14.87 5.23
CA ARG A 90 20.39 16.25 5.66
C ARG A 90 20.52 16.38 7.17
N ASP A 91 19.83 15.54 7.93
CA ASP A 91 19.83 15.63 9.40
C ASP A 91 21.21 15.35 9.98
N MET A 92 21.94 14.38 9.40
CA MET A 92 23.33 14.08 9.77
C MET A 92 24.27 15.24 9.46
N LEU A 93 24.19 15.81 8.25
CA LEU A 93 25.04 16.93 7.84
C LEU A 93 24.76 18.18 8.68
N LEU A 94 23.49 18.45 8.98
CA LEU A 94 23.11 19.55 9.86
C LEU A 94 23.68 19.34 11.27
N THR A 95 23.58 18.12 11.81
CA THR A 95 24.18 17.78 13.11
C THR A 95 25.69 18.02 13.12
N LYS A 96 26.41 17.58 12.08
CA LYS A 96 27.87 17.76 11.96
C LYS A 96 28.29 19.22 11.73
N LEU A 97 27.46 20.00 11.05
CA LEU A 97 27.68 21.43 10.87
C LEU A 97 27.55 22.17 12.20
N MET A 98 26.51 21.82 12.98
CA MET A 98 26.24 22.42 14.29
C MET A 98 27.28 22.01 15.35
N SER A 99 27.78 20.77 15.32
CA SER A 99 28.90 20.33 16.17
C SER A 99 30.25 20.93 15.76
N GLY A 100 30.33 21.45 14.53
CA GLY A 100 31.54 22.04 13.97
C GLY A 100 32.56 21.04 13.44
N GLU A 101 32.19 19.76 13.36
CA GLU A 101 32.95 18.71 12.67
C GLU A 101 33.09 19.00 11.16
N VAL A 102 32.10 19.68 10.58
CA VAL A 102 32.11 20.12 9.19
C VAL A 102 31.98 21.65 9.16
N ARG A 103 32.76 22.29 8.29
CA ARG A 103 32.72 23.75 8.06
C ARG A 103 32.41 24.02 6.60
N VAL A 104 31.66 25.09 6.35
CA VAL A 104 31.45 25.61 5.01
C VAL A 104 32.59 26.59 4.75
N ALA A 105 33.44 26.29 3.76
CA ALA A 105 34.41 27.26 3.28
C ALA A 105 33.65 28.39 2.57
N VAL A 106 33.91 29.63 2.98
CA VAL A 106 33.40 30.85 2.34
C VAL A 106 34.36 31.26 1.23
#